data_AF-A0A9D5V9L5-F1
#
_entry.id   AF-A0A9D5V9L5-F1
#
_cell.length_a   1.000
_cell.length_b   1.000
_cell.length_c   1.000
_cell.angle_alpha   90.00
_cell.angle_beta   90.00
_cell.angle_gamma   90.00
#
_symmetry.space_group_name_H-M   'P 1'
#
loop_
_entity.id
_entity.type
_entity.pdbx_description
1 polymer ?
#
loop_
_entity_poly.entity_id
_entity_poly.type
_entity_poly.pdbx_seq_one_letter_code
_entity_poly.pdbx_strand_id
1 'polypeptide(L)'
;MGFYSNLPEDRPRSWYQEFRAEVVSDHRQLLACREERARRGDWSFDHARMRTQEFYRERITGYRRTESITQAECDELLELVEKLGAPEFPRD
;
A
#
# COMPACT_ATOMS: atom_id res chain seq x y z
N MET A 1 -27.05 29.17 -14.22
CA MET A 1 -26.31 28.48 -15.30
C MET A 1 -25.02 27.95 -14.70
N GLY A 2 -24.89 26.63 -14.62
CA GLY A 2 -23.85 25.95 -13.86
C GLY A 2 -22.50 25.94 -14.57
N PHE A 3 -21.45 26.28 -13.84
CA PHE A 3 -20.05 26.10 -14.21
C PHE A 3 -19.45 24.99 -13.34
N TYR A 4 -19.88 23.75 -13.58
CA TYR A 4 -19.23 22.56 -13.04
C TYR A 4 -18.98 21.60 -14.19
N SER A 5 -17.91 21.86 -14.93
CA SER A 5 -17.41 20.93 -15.94
C SER A 5 -15.89 21.10 -15.98
N ASN A 6 -15.17 20.02 -15.66
CA ASN A 6 -13.71 19.83 -15.69
C ASN A 6 -12.93 20.01 -14.37
N LEU A 7 -13.28 19.26 -13.33
CA LEU A 7 -12.28 18.79 -12.35
C LEU A 7 -12.25 17.25 -12.41
N PRO A 8 -11.08 16.62 -12.60
CA PRO A 8 -10.95 15.16 -12.60
C PRO A 8 -11.33 14.63 -11.22
N GLU A 9 -12.43 13.89 -11.13
CA GLU A 9 -12.90 13.09 -9.98
C GLU A 9 -12.24 13.38 -8.62
N ASP A 10 -12.42 14.61 -8.12
CA ASP A 10 -11.91 15.10 -6.83
C ASP A 10 -12.83 14.62 -5.70
N ARG A 11 -13.07 13.30 -5.62
CA ARG A 11 -13.65 12.71 -4.42
C ARG A 11 -12.55 12.70 -3.35
N PRO A 12 -12.86 13.05 -2.09
CA PRO A 12 -11.90 12.81 -1.01
C PRO A 12 -11.58 11.31 -1.00
N ARG A 13 -10.31 10.95 -1.24
CA ARG A 13 -9.86 9.57 -1.09
C ARG A 13 -9.97 9.24 0.39
N SER A 14 -10.72 8.19 0.73
CA SER A 14 -10.74 7.73 2.12
C SER A 14 -9.34 7.23 2.50
N TRP A 15 -9.01 7.24 3.79
CA TRP A 15 -7.74 6.67 4.26
C TRP A 15 -7.53 5.24 3.77
N TYR A 16 -8.60 4.44 3.69
CA TYR A 16 -8.55 3.11 3.10
C TYR A 16 -8.05 3.13 1.64
N GLN A 17 -8.59 4.02 0.80
CA GLN A 17 -8.17 4.13 -0.61
C GLN A 17 -6.73 4.62 -0.75
N GLU A 18 -6.29 5.54 0.12
CA GLU A 18 -4.91 6.00 0.14
C GLU A 18 -3.95 4.87 0.52
N PHE A 19 -4.20 4.17 1.63
CA PHE A 19 -3.37 3.03 2.03
C PHE A 19 -3.33 1.94 0.98
N ARG A 20 -4.47 1.59 0.39
CA ARG A 20 -4.53 0.59 -0.68
C ARG A 20 -3.66 1.00 -1.87
N ALA A 21 -3.74 2.26 -2.31
CA ALA A 21 -2.94 2.76 -3.41
C ALA A 21 -1.44 2.79 -3.08
N GLU A 22 -1.07 3.21 -1.87
CA GLU A 22 0.32 3.22 -1.39
C GLU A 22 0.91 1.79 -1.38
N VAL A 23 0.19 0.82 -0.79
CA VAL A 23 0.63 -0.58 -0.71
C VAL A 23 0.81 -1.20 -2.11
N VAL A 24 -0.10 -0.92 -3.05
CA VAL A 24 0.03 -1.37 -4.45
C VAL A 24 1.23 -0.73 -5.15
N SER A 25 1.46 0.56 -4.92
CA SER A 25 2.64 1.25 -5.47
C SER A 25 3.94 0.66 -4.94
N ASP A 26 4.04 0.47 -3.61
CA ASP A 26 5.23 -0.08 -2.97
C ASP A 26 5.48 -1.53 -3.38
N HIS A 27 4.44 -2.33 -3.60
CA HIS A 27 4.59 -3.67 -4.17
C HIS A 27 5.35 -3.63 -5.50
N ARG A 28 4.93 -2.75 -6.42
CA ARG A 28 5.56 -2.60 -7.75
C ARG A 28 7.01 -2.11 -7.63
N GLN A 29 7.25 -1.14 -6.74
CA GLN A 29 8.59 -0.62 -6.50
C GLN A 29 9.53 -1.68 -5.90
N LEU A 30 9.05 -2.49 -4.96
CA LEU A 30 9.82 -3.59 -4.37
C LEU A 30 10.24 -4.62 -5.43
N LEU A 31 9.32 -4.99 -6.33
CA LEU A 31 9.64 -5.90 -7.44
C LEU A 31 10.64 -5.28 -8.41
N ALA A 32 10.46 -4.02 -8.79
CA ALA A 32 11.42 -3.33 -9.67
C ALA A 32 12.82 -3.23 -9.02
N CYS A 33 12.89 -2.89 -7.73
CA CYS A 33 14.13 -2.87 -6.96
C CYS A 33 14.80 -4.25 -6.91
N ARG A 34 14.01 -5.33 -6.79
CA ARG A 34 14.51 -6.70 -6.82
C ARG A 34 15.22 -7.01 -8.14
N GLU A 35 14.62 -6.61 -9.27
CA GLU A 35 15.19 -6.82 -10.59
C GLU A 35 16.45 -5.97 -10.81
N GLU A 36 16.40 -4.68 -10.47
CA GLU A 36 17.53 -3.75 -10.65
C GLU A 36 18.75 -4.14 -9.80
N ARG A 37 18.51 -4.53 -8.54
CA ARG A 37 19.56 -4.75 -7.54
C ARG A 37 19.97 -6.21 -7.38
N ALA A 38 19.40 -7.13 -8.17
CA ALA A 38 19.70 -8.56 -8.12
C ALA A 38 21.20 -8.89 -8.18
N ARG A 39 22.03 -8.00 -8.76
CA ARG A 39 23.46 -8.21 -8.97
C ARG A 39 24.37 -7.36 -8.08
N ARG A 40 23.83 -6.49 -7.22
CA ARG A 40 24.62 -5.50 -6.47
C ARG A 40 25.11 -5.99 -5.10
N GLY A 41 24.49 -7.03 -4.53
CA GLY A 41 24.94 -7.71 -3.29
C GLY A 41 24.85 -6.87 -2.00
N ASP A 42 24.54 -5.58 -2.11
CA ASP A 42 24.44 -4.59 -1.03
C ASP A 42 23.00 -4.42 -0.50
N TRP A 43 22.05 -5.18 -1.04
CA TRP A 43 20.63 -5.02 -0.77
C TRP A 43 19.91 -6.36 -0.67
N SER A 44 18.99 -6.46 0.30
CA SER A 44 18.17 -7.64 0.56
C SER A 44 16.69 -7.34 0.33
N PHE A 45 16.09 -8.06 -0.62
CA PHE A 45 14.66 -7.98 -0.91
C PHE A 45 13.82 -8.34 0.31
N ASP A 46 14.17 -9.41 1.01
CA ASP A 46 13.42 -9.87 2.19
C ASP A 46 13.46 -8.84 3.32
N HIS A 47 14.61 -8.21 3.55
CA HIS A 47 14.73 -7.16 4.56
C HIS A 47 13.92 -5.92 4.19
N ALA A 48 13.95 -5.49 2.92
CA ALA A 48 13.14 -4.37 2.44
C ALA A 48 11.64 -4.68 2.57
N ARG A 49 11.21 -5.87 2.14
CA ARG A 49 9.83 -6.34 2.27
C ARG A 49 9.35 -6.33 3.72
N MET A 50 10.13 -6.92 4.62
CA MET A 50 9.82 -6.97 6.05
C MET A 50 9.63 -5.57 6.64
N ARG A 51 10.56 -4.65 6.36
CA ARG A 51 10.50 -3.27 6.85
C ARG A 51 9.26 -2.53 6.32
N THR A 52 8.93 -2.68 5.05
CA THR A 52 7.72 -2.09 4.48
C THR A 52 6.46 -2.67 5.12
N GLN A 53 6.41 -3.98 5.37
CA GLN A 53 5.30 -4.62 6.06
C GLN A 53 5.11 -4.10 7.49
N GLU A 54 6.19 -3.99 8.27
CA GLU A 54 6.15 -3.43 9.62
C GLU A 54 5.60 -2.00 9.64
N PHE A 55 6.10 -1.15 8.73
CA PHE A 55 5.65 0.24 8.59
C PHE A 55 4.13 0.35 8.36
N TYR A 56 3.58 -0.42 7.42
CA TYR A 56 2.14 -0.38 7.16
C TYR A 56 1.32 -0.98 8.30
N ARG A 57 1.77 -2.08 8.92
CA ARG A 57 1.07 -2.68 10.07
C ARG A 57 0.91 -1.67 11.20
N GLU A 58 1.96 -0.92 11.53
CA GLU A 58 1.92 0.13 12.55
C GLU A 58 0.95 1.25 12.17
N ARG A 59 1.03 1.77 10.93
CA ARG A 59 0.13 2.83 10.44
C ARG A 59 -1.33 2.37 10.45
N ILE A 60 -1.66 1.27 9.78
CA ILE A 60 -3.04 0.78 9.66
C ILE A 60 -3.66 0.56 11.04
N THR A 61 -2.91 -0.06 11.97
CA THR A 61 -3.38 -0.26 13.35
C THR A 61 -3.64 1.06 14.07
N GLY A 62 -2.80 2.07 13.86
CA GLY A 62 -3.01 3.42 14.39
C GLY A 62 -4.29 4.06 13.88
N TYR A 63 -4.55 3.99 12.58
CA TYR A 63 -5.74 4.58 11.95
C TYR A 63 -7.03 3.83 12.33
N ARG A 64 -6.95 2.52 12.58
CA ARG A 64 -8.07 1.76 13.14
C ARG A 64 -8.43 2.23 14.55
N ARG A 65 -7.44 2.57 15.39
CA ARG A 65 -7.65 3.07 16.77
C ARG A 65 -8.31 4.45 16.79
N THR A 66 -8.04 5.29 15.79
CA THR A 66 -8.68 6.62 15.63
C THR A 66 -9.95 6.56 14.79
N GLU A 67 -10.47 5.35 14.51
CA GLU A 67 -11.70 5.11 13.74
C GLU A 67 -11.70 5.76 12.35
N SER A 68 -10.52 6.00 11.78
CA SER A 68 -10.33 6.58 10.46
C SER A 68 -10.54 5.56 9.33
N ILE A 69 -10.53 4.27 9.69
CA ILE A 69 -10.91 3.12 8.87
C ILE A 69 -11.70 2.14 9.76
N THR A 70 -12.59 1.37 9.14
CA THR A 70 -13.37 0.31 9.78
C THR A 70 -12.50 -0.93 10.09
N GLN A 71 -13.04 -1.87 10.88
CA GLN A 71 -12.36 -3.14 11.13
C GLN A 71 -12.17 -3.94 9.83
N ALA A 72 -13.20 -3.99 8.98
CA ALA A 72 -13.13 -4.71 7.71
C ALA A 72 -12.05 -4.11 6.79
N GLU A 73 -12.00 -2.79 6.64
CA GLU A 73 -10.96 -2.10 5.87
C GLU A 73 -9.56 -2.34 6.46
N CYS A 74 -9.42 -2.35 7.79
CA CYS A 74 -8.16 -2.70 8.45
C CYS A 74 -7.72 -4.12 8.12
N ASP A 75 -8.63 -5.11 8.23
CA ASP A 75 -8.33 -6.51 7.97
C ASP A 75 -7.92 -6.73 6.51
N GLU A 76 -8.64 -6.11 5.56
CA GLU A 76 -8.29 -6.13 4.14
C GLU A 76 -6.91 -5.52 3.86
N LEU A 77 -6.61 -4.35 4.44
CA LEU A 77 -5.31 -3.71 4.25
C LEU A 77 -4.18 -4.53 4.86
N LEU A 78 -4.39 -5.15 6.01
CA LEU A 78 -3.39 -6.02 6.63
C LEU A 78 -3.14 -7.27 5.79
N GLU A 79 -4.19 -7.91 5.27
CA GLU A 79 -4.03 -9.05 4.35
C GLU A 79 -3.25 -8.65 3.09
N LEU A 80 -3.52 -7.46 2.55
CA LEU A 80 -2.81 -6.93 1.39
C LEU A 80 -1.31 -6.71 1.71
N VAL A 81 -1.01 -6.16 2.88
CA VAL A 81 0.37 -5.95 3.37
C VAL A 81 1.09 -7.28 3.58
N GLU A 82 0.42 -8.32 4.08
CA GLU A 82 1.03 -9.64 4.25
C GLU A 82 1.48 -10.26 2.93
N LYS A 83 0.72 -10.00 1.86
CA LYS A 83 1.03 -10.46 0.50
C LYS A 83 2.04 -9.55 -0.23
N LEU A 84 2.47 -8.45 0.38
CA LEU A 84 3.37 -7.47 -0.24
C LEU A 84 4.65 -8.14 -0.76
N GLY A 85 4.91 -7.99 -2.06
CA GLY A 85 6.12 -8.52 -2.70
C GLY A 85 6.08 -10.04 -2.96
N ALA A 86 4.95 -10.69 -2.68
CA ALA A 86 4.68 -12.09 -3.00
C ALA A 86 3.86 -12.19 -4.31
N PRO A 87 3.94 -13.32 -5.04
CA PRO A 87 3.12 -13.54 -6.23
C PRO A 87 1.61 -13.60 -5.94
N GLU A 88 1.23 -13.88 -4.70
CA GLU A 88 -0.16 -13.88 -4.21
C GLU A 88 -0.74 -12.47 -4.01
N PHE A 89 0.05 -11.42 -4.21
CA PHE A 89 -0.45 -10.05 -4.18
C PHE A 89 -1.55 -9.88 -5.24
N PRO A 90 -2.76 -9.40 -4.86
CA PRO A 90 -3.88 -9.30 -5.79
C PRO A 90 -3.50 -8.40 -6.97
N ARG A 91 -3.77 -8.90 -8.18
CA ARG A 91 -3.63 -8.13 -9.41
C ARG A 91 -4.82 -7.19 -9.47
N ASP A 92 -4.57 -5.91 -9.25
CA ASP A 92 -5.53 -4.84 -9.52
C ASP A 92 -5.85 -4.76 -11.03
#